data_AF-A0A822IK92-F1
#
_entry.id   AF-A0A822IK92-F1
#
_cell.length_a   1.000
_cell.length_b   1.000
_cell.length_c   1.000
_cell.angle_alpha   90.00
_cell.angle_beta   90.00
_cell.angle_gamma   90.00
#
_symmetry.space_group_name_H-M   'P 1'
#
loop_
_entity.id
_entity.type
_entity.pdbx_description
1 polymer ?
#
loop_
_entity_poly.entity_id
_entity_poly.type
_entity_poly.pdbx_seq_one_letter_code
_entity_poly.pdbx_strand_id
1 'polypeptide(L)' 'MRYPRMINGMMASADGPIKTFPLRGIKDSPPYFHDGRLLTLDDTVEFFNMILETKLTKNEKKDLVAFLRTL' A
#
# COMPACT_ATOMS: atom_id res chain seq x y z
N MET A 1 -22.03 7.84 -8.87
CA MET A 1 -21.67 6.44 -8.54
C MET A 1 -21.63 5.67 -9.85
N ARG A 2 -20.47 5.16 -10.29
CA ARG A 2 -20.40 4.32 -11.49
C ARG A 2 -20.99 2.93 -11.17
N TYR A 3 -21.58 2.27 -12.17
CA TYR A 3 -22.12 0.92 -12.00
C TYR A 3 -20.99 -0.09 -11.72
N PRO A 4 -21.25 -1.14 -10.91
CA PRO A 4 -20.29 -2.19 -10.65
C PRO A 4 -19.73 -2.80 -11.94
N ARG A 5 -18.41 -2.93 -12.03
CA ARG A 5 -17.74 -3.51 -13.20
C ARG A 5 -16.45 -4.22 -12.83
N MET A 6 -16.05 -5.18 -13.66
CA MET A 6 -14.76 -5.86 -13.54
C MET A 6 -13.64 -4.92 -14.00
N ILE A 7 -12.59 -4.77 -13.19
CA ILE A 7 -11.36 -4.04 -13.52
C ILE A 7 -10.18 -4.89 -13.04
N ASN A 8 -9.29 -5.31 -13.94
CA ASN A 8 -8.11 -6.13 -13.61
C ASN A 8 -8.43 -7.36 -12.74
N GLY A 9 -9.56 -8.04 -13.01
CA GLY A 9 -10.00 -9.21 -12.23
C GLY A 9 -10.67 -8.89 -10.88
N MET A 10 -10.77 -7.62 -10.49
CA MET A 10 -11.46 -7.19 -9.27
C MET A 10 -12.83 -6.55 -9.59
N MET A 11 -13.84 -6.84 -8.77
CA MET A 11 -15.13 -6.17 -8.86
C MET A 11 -15.06 -4.79 -8.22
N ALA A 12 -15.03 -3.74 -9.04
CA ALA A 12 -15.17 -2.36 -8.59
C ALA A 12 -16.65 -2.08 -8.27
N SER A 13 -17.09 -2.49 -7.08
CA SER A 13 -18.50 -2.43 -6.65
C SER A 13 -18.95 -1.06 -6.13
N ALA A 14 -18.01 -0.20 -5.70
CA ALA A 14 -18.29 1.16 -5.25
C ALA A 14 -17.06 2.06 -5.46
N ASP A 15 -17.32 3.34 -5.79
CA ASP A 15 -16.31 4.40 -5.80
C ASP A 15 -16.36 5.13 -4.45
N GLY A 16 -15.20 5.44 -3.84
CA GLY A 16 -15.14 6.17 -2.58
C GLY A 16 -13.80 6.04 -1.86
N PRO A 17 -13.67 6.61 -0.65
CA PRO A 17 -12.46 6.48 0.17
C PRO A 17 -12.10 5.02 0.41
N ILE A 18 -10.82 4.69 0.27
CA ILE A 18 -10.31 3.34 0.53
C ILE A 18 -9.97 3.23 2.01
N LYS A 19 -10.47 2.16 2.65
CA LYS A 19 -10.13 1.85 4.04
C LYS A 19 -8.65 1.50 4.14
N THR A 20 -7.93 2.16 5.04
CA THR A 20 -6.57 1.76 5.41
C THR A 20 -6.61 0.46 6.21
N PHE A 21 -5.88 -0.55 5.74
CA PHE A 21 -5.75 -1.82 6.45
C PHE A 21 -4.84 -1.69 7.68
N PRO A 22 -5.00 -2.54 8.71
CA PRO A 22 -4.09 -2.57 9.85
C PRO A 22 -2.64 -2.83 9.41
N LEU A 23 -1.67 -2.21 10.10
CA LEU A 23 -0.25 -2.43 9.84
C LEU A 23 0.38 -3.56 10.69
N ARG A 24 -0.34 -4.09 11.68
CA ARG A 24 0.12 -5.24 12.49
C ARG A 24 0.11 -6.51 11.63
N GLY A 25 1.20 -7.27 11.67
CA GLY A 25 1.41 -8.47 10.86
C GLY A 25 1.63 -8.18 9.37
N ILE A 26 1.92 -6.94 8.99
CA ILE A 26 1.96 -6.54 7.57
C ILE A 26 3.00 -7.31 6.76
N LYS A 27 4.13 -7.69 7.36
CA LYS A 27 5.17 -8.49 6.67
C LYS A 27 4.66 -9.85 6.14
N ASP A 28 3.61 -10.39 6.74
CA ASP A 28 3.09 -11.72 6.44
C ASP A 28 1.97 -11.70 5.37
N SER A 29 1.62 -10.53 4.85
CA SER A 29 0.51 -10.35 3.89
C SER A 29 0.88 -9.64 2.58
N PRO A 30 1.94 -10.04 1.85
CA PRO A 30 2.12 -9.58 0.46
C PRO A 30 1.08 -10.23 -0.48
N PRO A 31 0.76 -9.61 -1.64
CA PRO A 31 1.19 -8.28 -2.08
C PRO A 31 0.43 -7.14 -1.39
N TYR A 32 1.00 -5.94 -1.42
CA TYR A 32 0.51 -4.75 -0.74
C TYR A 32 -0.32 -3.85 -1.64
N PHE A 33 -1.07 -2.95 -1.00
CA PHE A 33 -2.06 -2.05 -1.60
C PHE A 33 -3.35 -2.75 -2.02
N HIS A 34 -4.40 -1.97 -2.27
CA HIS A 34 -5.75 -2.50 -2.49
C HIS A 34 -5.91 -3.28 -3.80
N ASP A 35 -5.01 -3.07 -4.76
CA ASP A 35 -4.98 -3.76 -6.05
C ASP A 35 -3.80 -4.75 -6.17
N GLY A 36 -3.04 -4.95 -5.08
CA GLY A 36 -1.92 -5.89 -5.02
C GLY A 36 -0.72 -5.51 -5.90
N ARG A 37 -0.62 -4.26 -6.37
CA ARG A 37 0.46 -3.86 -7.30
C ARG A 37 1.83 -3.67 -6.65
N LEU A 38 1.91 -3.60 -5.31
CA LEU A 38 3.16 -3.33 -4.59
C LEU A 38 3.66 -4.66 -4.00
N LEU A 39 4.77 -5.19 -4.52
CA LEU A 39 5.20 -6.56 -4.20
C LEU A 39 5.97 -6.63 -2.88
N THR A 40 6.61 -5.54 -2.48
CA THR A 40 7.45 -5.47 -1.28
C THR A 40 7.06 -4.30 -0.36
N LEU A 41 7.50 -4.37 0.90
CA LEU A 41 7.37 -3.24 1.82
C LEU A 41 8.18 -2.03 1.34
N ASP A 42 9.31 -2.27 0.67
CA ASP A 42 10.11 -1.23 0.02
C ASP A 42 9.31 -0.52 -1.08
N ASP A 43 8.62 -1.26 -1.94
CA ASP A 43 7.73 -0.68 -2.97
C ASP A 43 6.59 0.13 -2.31
N THR A 44 6.07 -0.36 -1.19
CA THR A 44 5.02 0.32 -0.42
C THR A 44 5.50 1.66 0.14
N VAL A 45 6.67 1.67 0.76
CA VAL A 45 7.28 2.87 1.32
C VAL A 45 7.63 3.87 0.22
N GLU A 46 8.20 3.41 -0.91
CA GLU A 46 8.51 4.29 -2.03
C GLU A 46 7.27 4.89 -2.67
N PHE A 47 6.23 4.07 -2.86
CA PHE A 47 4.96 4.52 -3.42
C PHE A 47 4.36 5.67 -2.61
N PHE A 48 4.24 5.50 -1.29
CA PHE A 48 3.68 6.56 -0.44
C PHE A 48 4.63 7.75 -0.28
N ASN A 49 5.94 7.52 -0.31
CA ASN A 49 6.90 8.63 -0.30
C ASN A 49 6.73 9.55 -1.51
N MET A 50 6.47 8.96 -2.69
CA MET A 50 6.21 9.71 -3.92
C MET A 50 4.82 10.36 -3.91
N ILE A 51 3.77 9.61 -3.60
CA ILE A 51 2.38 10.09 -3.70
C ILE A 51 2.05 11.16 -2.66
N LEU A 52 2.61 11.04 -1.46
CA LEU A 52 2.41 12.01 -0.38
C LEU A 52 3.50 13.09 -0.37
N GLU A 53 4.47 13.03 -1.29
CA GLU A 53 5.59 13.97 -1.40
C GLU A 53 6.33 14.21 -0.07
N THR A 54 6.51 13.16 0.73
CA THR A 54 7.08 13.26 2.08
C THR A 54 8.58 13.58 2.10
N LYS A 55 9.26 13.44 0.96
CA LYS A 55 10.69 13.73 0.77
C LYS A 55 11.60 12.96 1.74
N LEU A 56 11.25 11.70 2.04
CA LEU A 56 12.06 10.85 2.90
C LEU A 56 13.42 10.56 2.26
N THR A 57 14.46 10.68 3.07
CA THR A 57 15.80 10.27 2.70
C THR A 57 15.89 8.76 2.54
N LYS A 58 17.00 8.30 1.95
CA LYS A 58 17.28 6.86 1.79
C LYS A 58 17.30 6.11 3.13
N ASN A 59 17.81 6.74 4.19
CA ASN A 59 17.91 6.10 5.50
C ASN A 59 16.55 6.03 6.19
N GLU A 60 15.77 7.11 6.17
CA GLU A 60 14.42 7.11 6.76
C GLU A 60 13.50 6.06 6.11
N LYS A 61 13.59 5.86 4.78
CA LYS A 61 12.85 4.79 4.11
C LYS A 61 13.25 3.40 4.60
N LYS A 62 14.56 3.15 4.77
CA LYS A 62 15.05 1.87 5.31
C LYS A 62 14.60 1.64 6.75
N ASP A 63 14.66 2.68 7.58
CA ASP A 63 14.23 2.61 8.97
C ASP A 63 12.72 2.36 9.07
N LEU A 64 11.92 2.97 8.20
CA LEU A 64 10.49 2.71 8.11
C LEU A 64 10.18 1.28 7.68
N VAL A 65 10.87 0.75 6.66
CA VAL A 65 10.73 -0.66 6.26
C VAL A 65 11.12 -1.59 7.42
N ALA A 66 12.21 -1.30 8.13
CA ALA A 66 12.63 -2.07 9.29
C ALA A 66 11.57 -2.06 10.38
N PHE A 67 11.00 -0.89 10.70
CA PHE A 67 9.90 -0.75 11.64
C PHE A 67 8.67 -1.58 11.23
N LEU A 68 8.24 -1.50 9.97
CA LEU A 68 7.09 -2.27 9.46
C LEU A 68 7.29 -3.79 9.57
N ARG A 69 8.53 -4.28 9.49
CA ARG A 69 8.85 -5.71 9.70
C ARG A 69 8.73 -6.15 11.17
N THR A 70 8.69 -5.21 12.13
CA THR A 70 8.49 -5.53 13.55
C THR A 70 7.02 -5.60 13.95
N LEU A 71 6.10 -5.11 13.11
CA LEU A 71 4.66 -5.10 13.35
C LEU A 71 4.04 -6.47 13.07
#